data_AF-W2SQJ1-F1
#
_entry.id   AF-W2SQJ1-F1
#
_cell.length_a   1.000
_cell.length_b   1.000
_cell.length_c   1.000
_cell.angle_alpha   90.00
_cell.angle_beta   90.00
_cell.angle_gamma   90.00
#
_symmetry.space_group_name_H-M   'P 1'
#
loop_
_entity.id
_entity.type
_entity.pdbx_description
1 polymer ?
#
loop_
_entity_poly.entity_id
_entity_poly.type
_entity_poly.pdbx_seq_one_letter_code
_entity_poly.pdbx_strand_id
1 'polypeptide(L)'
;MPLRNDLLKTTPIPELDYPLEQIFANDKKNLELQLKIARHLPRLMFSHLLCPILGDELYCSRLIEIDGKPATLQPKDMRRAQNRRYFPKALTDHFGVTALELQKSMPLYCHVHSTIFPRFGWIIGRPKSEQDVADLYANIPPPQHFLAMVEALGMSDSLAKYLHEDEIEDSIIGGDERF
;
A
#
# COMPACT_ATOMS: atom_id res chain seq x y z
N MET A 1 -16.83 8.58 -33.31
CA MET A 1 -15.51 9.24 -33.19
C MET A 1 -14.57 8.28 -32.47
N PRO A 2 -13.46 7.84 -33.08
CA PRO A 2 -12.55 6.90 -32.44
C PRO A 2 -11.60 7.65 -31.50
N LEU A 3 -11.41 7.11 -30.28
CA LEU A 3 -10.43 7.61 -29.31
C LEU A 3 -9.02 7.27 -29.81
N ARG A 4 -8.15 8.29 -29.86
CA ARG A 4 -6.74 8.15 -30.23
C ARG A 4 -5.97 7.49 -29.07
N ASN A 5 -5.31 6.37 -29.38
CA ASN A 5 -4.46 5.60 -28.48
C ASN A 5 -3.01 6.10 -28.40
N ASP A 6 -2.72 7.28 -28.93
CA ASP A 6 -1.35 7.80 -28.98
C ASP A 6 -1.25 9.00 -28.06
N LEU A 7 -0.74 8.80 -26.83
CA LEU A 7 -0.01 9.78 -25.99
C LEU A 7 0.16 9.26 -24.54
N LEU A 8 0.81 8.11 -24.36
CA LEU A 8 1.50 7.80 -23.10
C LEU A 8 2.92 7.37 -23.46
N LYS A 9 3.77 8.36 -23.75
CA LYS A 9 5.21 8.15 -23.72
C LYS A 9 5.59 8.03 -22.25
N THR A 10 5.81 6.81 -21.78
CA THR A 10 6.32 6.50 -20.45
C THR A 10 7.78 6.91 -20.36
N THR A 11 8.04 8.19 -20.14
CA THR A 11 9.34 8.63 -19.63
C THR A 11 9.40 8.29 -18.15
N PRO A 12 10.42 7.55 -17.67
CA PRO A 12 10.60 7.33 -16.25
C PRO A 12 10.71 8.68 -15.54
N ILE A 13 9.99 8.82 -14.43
CA ILE A 13 10.07 10.00 -13.56
C ILE A 13 11.53 10.13 -13.11
N PRO A 14 12.20 11.29 -13.32
CA PRO A 14 13.54 11.50 -12.79
C PRO A 14 13.50 11.35 -11.27
N GLU A 15 14.44 10.55 -10.75
CA GLU A 15 14.59 10.12 -9.36
C GLU A 15 13.85 11.02 -8.37
N LEU A 16 12.73 10.51 -7.84
CA LEU A 16 12.25 10.97 -6.55
C LEU A 16 13.43 10.77 -5.59
N ASP A 17 14.00 11.87 -5.10
CA ASP A 17 15.09 11.96 -4.11
C ASP A 17 14.67 11.41 -2.72
N TYR A 18 13.71 10.49 -2.71
CA TYR A 18 13.32 9.65 -1.61
C TYR A 18 13.50 8.22 -2.10
N PRO A 19 14.33 7.40 -1.44
CA PRO A 19 14.49 6.02 -1.82
C PRO A 19 13.16 5.30 -1.53
N LEU A 20 12.27 5.25 -2.51
CA LEU A 20 11.10 4.36 -2.52
C LEU A 20 11.56 2.92 -2.37
N GLU A 21 12.77 2.61 -2.85
CA GLU A 21 13.48 1.38 -2.59
C GLU A 21 13.72 1.13 -1.09
N GLN A 22 13.92 2.13 -0.23
CA GLN A 22 14.05 1.94 1.23
C GLN A 22 12.71 1.71 1.94
N ILE A 23 11.58 2.07 1.33
CA ILE A 23 10.24 1.75 1.88
C ILE A 23 9.93 0.26 1.67
N PHE A 24 10.44 -0.35 0.59
CA PHE A 24 10.29 -1.78 0.30
C PHE A 24 11.49 -2.65 0.73
N ALA A 25 12.68 -2.08 0.89
CA ALA A 25 13.91 -2.83 1.22
C ALA A 25 14.21 -2.95 2.72
N ASN A 26 13.52 -2.21 3.60
CA ASN A 26 13.71 -2.37 5.03
C ASN A 26 12.84 -3.53 5.55
N ASP A 27 13.45 -4.71 5.54
CA ASP A 27 13.16 -5.88 6.37
C ASP A 27 11.70 -6.39 6.35
N LYS A 28 11.45 -7.36 5.46
CA LYS A 28 10.44 -8.43 5.66
C LYS A 28 10.50 -9.09 7.05
N LYS A 29 11.57 -8.86 7.83
CA LYS A 29 11.78 -9.43 9.16
C LYS A 29 11.20 -8.63 10.34
N ASN A 30 10.61 -7.43 10.17
CA ASN A 30 10.08 -6.67 11.32
C ASN A 30 8.80 -5.86 11.09
N LEU A 31 7.95 -6.26 10.15
CA LEU A 31 6.54 -5.83 10.17
C LEU A 31 5.57 -6.99 10.43
N GLU A 32 5.98 -7.93 11.27
CA GLU A 32 5.04 -8.72 12.07
C GLU A 32 4.37 -7.78 13.10
N LEU A 33 3.53 -6.85 12.61
CA LEU A 33 2.66 -6.09 13.51
C LEU A 33 1.71 -7.10 14.14
N GLN A 34 1.99 -7.48 15.39
CA GLN A 34 0.93 -7.86 16.32
C GLN A 34 0.01 -6.65 16.50
N LEU A 35 -0.89 -6.48 15.53
CA LEU A 35 -1.87 -5.41 15.42
C LEU A 35 -2.76 -5.45 16.66
N LYS A 36 -2.43 -4.66 17.68
CA LYS A 36 -3.49 -4.04 18.46
C LYS A 36 -4.32 -3.25 17.44
N ILE A 37 -5.51 -3.74 17.12
CA ILE A 37 -6.39 -3.19 16.08
C ILE A 37 -6.83 -1.78 16.54
N ALA A 38 -5.96 -0.80 16.31
CA ALA A 38 -6.29 0.60 16.44
C ALA A 38 -6.98 1.04 15.16
N ARG A 39 -8.07 1.79 15.31
CA ARG A 39 -8.83 2.33 14.19
C ARG A 39 -7.90 3.09 13.25
N HIS A 40 -7.88 2.69 11.98
CA HIS A 40 -7.10 3.31 10.91
C HIS A 40 -5.56 3.27 11.12
N LEU A 41 -5.03 2.28 11.85
CA LEU A 41 -3.61 2.24 12.17
C LEU A 41 -2.66 2.39 10.96
N PRO A 42 -2.83 1.65 9.84
CA PRO A 42 -1.92 1.80 8.71
C PRO A 42 -1.89 3.23 8.17
N ARG A 43 -3.06 3.85 8.04
CA ARG A 43 -3.23 5.23 7.58
C ARG A 43 -2.52 6.24 8.49
N LEU A 44 -2.64 6.05 9.80
CA LEU A 44 -1.95 6.85 10.81
C LEU A 44 -0.42 6.69 10.71
N MET A 45 0.06 5.45 10.63
CA MET A 45 1.50 5.15 10.54
C MET A 45 2.11 5.82 9.31
N PHE A 46 1.51 5.63 8.14
CA PHE A 46 1.97 6.23 6.88
C PHE A 46 1.96 7.76 6.91
N SER A 47 0.94 8.37 7.50
CA SER A 47 0.88 9.82 7.70
C SER A 47 1.99 10.33 8.63
N HIS A 48 2.32 9.60 9.70
CA HIS A 48 3.44 9.94 10.60
C HIS A 48 4.82 9.80 9.92
N LEU A 49 4.94 8.90 8.95
CA LEU A 49 6.13 8.73 8.12
C LEU A 49 6.23 9.77 6.98
N LEU A 50 5.34 10.78 6.95
CA LEU A 50 5.23 11.77 5.87
C LEU A 50 4.97 11.16 4.48
N CYS A 51 4.49 9.92 4.44
CA CYS A 51 4.19 9.15 3.24
C CYS A 51 2.75 8.63 3.31
N PRO A 52 1.74 9.52 3.31
CA PRO A 52 0.36 9.11 3.49
C PRO A 52 -0.11 8.24 2.32
N ILE A 53 -1.07 7.36 2.58
CA ILE A 53 -1.67 6.50 1.55
C ILE A 53 -2.34 7.39 0.49
N LEU A 54 -2.16 7.05 -0.78
CA LEU A 54 -2.77 7.76 -1.89
C LEU A 54 -4.31 7.76 -1.76
N GLY A 55 -4.93 8.93 -1.94
CA GLY A 55 -6.37 9.13 -1.76
C GLY A 55 -6.85 9.20 -0.30
N ASP A 56 -5.94 9.23 0.69
CA ASP A 56 -6.31 9.40 2.10
C ASP A 56 -6.60 10.87 2.44
N GLU A 57 -7.81 11.35 2.13
CA GLU A 57 -8.22 12.74 2.42
C GLU A 57 -8.07 13.10 3.91
N LEU A 58 -8.42 12.16 4.80
CA LEU A 58 -8.48 12.42 6.24
C LEU A 58 -7.10 12.69 6.83
N TYR A 59 -6.11 11.86 6.52
CA TYR A 59 -4.78 11.98 7.10
C TYR A 59 -3.80 12.78 6.24
N CYS A 60 -4.00 12.88 4.92
CA CYS A 60 -3.26 13.83 4.07
C CYS A 60 -3.51 15.28 4.49
N SER A 61 -4.72 15.62 4.95
CA SER A 61 -5.06 16.98 5.39
C SER A 61 -4.20 17.51 6.55
N ARG A 62 -3.47 16.62 7.25
CA ARG A 62 -2.55 16.95 8.34
C ARG A 62 -1.15 17.33 7.86
N LEU A 63 -0.85 17.11 6.58
CA LEU A 63 0.44 17.46 6.01
C LEU A 63 0.38 18.86 5.42
N ILE A 64 1.39 19.64 5.75
CA ILE A 64 1.61 20.96 5.17
C ILE A 64 3.00 21.07 4.59
N GLU A 65 3.16 22.02 3.70
CA GLU A 65 4.45 22.37 3.16
C GLU A 65 5.08 23.51 3.98
N ILE A 66 6.28 23.27 4.50
CA ILE A 66 7.13 24.26 5.17
C ILE A 66 8.49 24.20 4.46
N ASP A 67 8.92 25.33 3.89
CA ASP A 67 10.20 25.45 3.18
C ASP A 67 10.43 24.37 2.11
N GLY A 68 9.36 24.02 1.36
CA GLY A 68 9.41 23.00 0.30
C GLY A 68 9.39 21.56 0.80
N LYS A 69 9.24 21.31 2.10
CA LYS A 69 9.24 19.98 2.72
C LYS A 69 7.91 19.66 3.39
N PRO A 70 7.44 18.40 3.33
CA PRO A 70 6.25 17.98 4.05
C PRO A 70 6.52 17.97 5.56
N ALA A 71 5.57 18.49 6.34
CA ALA A 71 5.59 18.47 7.79
C ALA A 71 4.20 18.13 8.35
N THR A 72 4.17 17.43 9.48
CA THR A 72 2.90 17.11 10.17
C THR A 72 2.42 18.27 11.03
N LEU A 73 1.12 18.56 10.96
CA LEU A 73 0.45 19.42 11.93
C LEU A 73 -0.19 18.63 13.05
N GLN A 74 -0.16 19.23 14.25
CA GLN A 74 -1.02 18.76 15.33
C GLN A 74 -2.48 19.13 15.04
N PRO A 75 -3.46 18.30 15.46
CA PRO A 75 -4.88 18.57 15.25
C PRO A 75 -5.33 19.96 15.72
N LYS A 76 -4.73 20.47 16.81
CA LYS A 76 -5.02 21.79 17.39
C LYS A 76 -4.66 22.96 16.45
N ASP A 77 -3.71 22.75 15.55
CA ASP A 77 -3.15 23.78 14.67
C ASP A 77 -3.75 23.75 13.26
N MET A 78 -4.58 22.74 12.93
CA MET A 78 -5.11 22.57 11.57
C MET A 78 -5.97 23.74 11.07
N ARG A 79 -6.71 24.43 11.96
CA ARG A 79 -7.54 25.58 11.56
C ARG A 79 -6.70 26.75 11.03
N ARG A 80 -5.44 26.88 11.49
CA ARG A 80 -4.54 27.98 11.12
C ARG A 80 -3.86 27.76 9.77
N ALA A 81 -3.84 26.52 9.29
CA ALA A 81 -3.02 26.12 8.15
C ALA A 81 -3.84 25.70 6.91
N GLN A 82 -5.11 26.10 6.83
CA GLN A 82 -6.05 25.67 5.78
C GLN A 82 -5.51 25.85 4.35
N ASN A 83 -4.67 26.86 4.11
CA ASN A 83 -4.13 27.19 2.79
C ASN A 83 -2.74 26.59 2.48
N ARG A 84 -2.16 25.77 3.35
CA ARG A 84 -0.78 25.24 3.20
C ARG A 84 -0.71 23.73 3.03
N ARG A 85 -1.80 23.10 2.60
CA ARG A 85 -1.86 21.64 2.48
C ARG A 85 -0.80 21.13 1.51
N TYR A 86 -0.04 20.15 1.95
CA TYR A 86 0.95 19.48 1.12
C TYR A 86 0.25 18.57 0.11
N PHE A 87 0.71 18.63 -1.15
CA PHE A 87 0.39 17.63 -2.15
C PHE A 87 1.65 17.37 -2.98
N PRO A 88 2.00 16.10 -3.24
CA PRO A 88 3.22 15.78 -3.98
C PRO A 88 3.13 16.31 -5.41
N LYS A 89 3.94 17.33 -5.72
CA LYS A 89 3.98 17.95 -7.05
C LYS A 89 4.39 16.97 -8.16
N ALA A 90 5.28 16.03 -7.84
CA ALA A 90 5.65 14.95 -8.77
C ALA A 90 4.41 14.19 -9.30
N LEU A 91 3.36 14.04 -8.47
CA LEU A 91 2.13 13.36 -8.87
C LEU A 91 1.30 14.21 -9.84
N THR A 92 1.18 15.52 -9.59
CA THR A 92 0.49 16.44 -10.52
C THR A 92 1.22 16.57 -11.85
N ASP A 93 2.55 16.63 -11.79
CA ASP A 93 3.40 16.75 -12.98
C ASP A 93 3.33 15.46 -13.82
N HIS A 94 3.29 14.30 -13.16
CA HIS A 94 3.18 12.99 -13.82
C HIS A 94 1.84 12.80 -14.53
N PHE A 95 0.72 13.16 -13.88
CA PHE A 95 -0.61 13.02 -14.47
C PHE A 95 -1.04 14.20 -15.35
N GLY A 96 -0.30 15.32 -15.34
CA GLY A 96 -0.66 16.52 -16.09
C GLY A 96 -1.97 17.18 -15.64
N VAL A 97 -2.36 16.99 -14.37
CA VAL A 97 -3.61 17.51 -13.79
C VAL A 97 -3.34 18.25 -12.47
N THR A 98 -4.28 19.09 -12.05
CA THR A 98 -4.13 19.88 -10.83
C THR A 98 -4.26 19.01 -9.58
N ALA A 99 -3.64 19.43 -8.48
CA ALA A 99 -3.79 18.77 -7.17
C ALA A 99 -5.25 18.71 -6.73
N LEU A 100 -6.05 19.74 -7.04
CA LEU A 100 -7.46 19.79 -6.67
C LEU A 100 -8.30 18.73 -7.41
N GLU A 101 -7.99 18.48 -8.68
CA GLU A 101 -8.67 17.44 -9.47
C GLU A 101 -8.36 16.06 -8.89
N LEU A 102 -7.07 15.76 -8.67
CA LEU A 102 -6.64 14.49 -8.09
C LEU A 102 -7.25 14.25 -6.70
N GLN A 103 -7.22 15.25 -5.82
CA GLN A 103 -7.79 15.12 -4.47
C GLN A 103 -9.29 14.81 -4.47
N LYS A 104 -10.04 15.31 -5.45
CA LYS A 104 -11.49 15.07 -5.54
C LYS A 104 -11.85 13.73 -6.16
N SER A 105 -11.01 13.19 -7.04
CA SER A 105 -11.32 11.99 -7.81
C SER A 105 -10.64 10.72 -7.32
N MET A 106 -9.55 10.82 -6.56
CA MET A 106 -8.77 9.65 -6.15
C MET A 106 -9.47 8.84 -5.06
N PRO A 107 -9.72 7.53 -5.26
CA PRO A 107 -10.14 6.64 -4.19
C PRO A 107 -8.99 6.37 -3.21
N LEU A 108 -9.30 5.83 -2.04
CA LEU A 108 -8.28 5.36 -1.11
C LEU A 108 -7.60 4.09 -1.67
N TYR A 109 -6.30 4.16 -1.93
CA TYR A 109 -5.50 3.03 -2.42
C TYR A 109 -4.95 2.20 -1.25
N CYS A 110 -5.84 1.53 -0.53
CA CYS A 110 -5.50 0.64 0.59
C CYS A 110 -6.25 -0.68 0.42
N HIS A 111 -5.51 -1.76 0.15
CA HIS A 111 -6.07 -3.09 -0.11
C HIS A 111 -5.46 -4.13 0.82
N VAL A 112 -6.31 -4.95 1.45
CA VAL A 112 -5.84 -6.11 2.23
C VAL A 112 -5.74 -7.27 1.25
N HIS A 113 -4.52 -7.64 0.87
CA HIS A 113 -4.26 -8.67 -0.13
C HIS A 113 -4.37 -10.08 0.43
N SER A 114 -3.74 -10.34 1.59
CA SER A 114 -3.65 -11.66 2.22
C SER A 114 -4.10 -11.61 3.68
N THR A 115 -4.75 -12.68 4.13
CA THR A 115 -5.07 -12.91 5.54
C THR A 115 -4.77 -14.36 5.89
N ILE A 116 -4.03 -14.56 6.99
CA ILE A 116 -3.66 -15.88 7.50
C ILE A 116 -4.50 -16.17 8.75
N PHE A 117 -5.21 -17.29 8.75
CA PHE A 117 -5.92 -17.82 9.91
C PHE A 117 -5.11 -18.98 10.49
N PRO A 118 -4.35 -18.76 11.57
CA PRO A 118 -3.47 -19.77 12.11
C PRO A 118 -4.27 -20.92 12.72
N ARG A 119 -3.77 -22.15 12.55
CA ARG A 119 -4.34 -23.38 13.13
C ARG A 119 -5.82 -23.57 12.82
N PHE A 120 -6.18 -23.30 11.56
CA PHE A 120 -7.52 -23.56 11.08
C PHE A 120 -7.84 -25.06 11.20
N GLY A 121 -9.07 -25.39 11.62
CA GLY A 121 -9.48 -26.77 11.87
C GLY A 121 -9.12 -27.33 13.26
N TRP A 122 -8.52 -26.54 14.16
CA TRP A 122 -8.24 -26.97 15.53
C TRP A 122 -9.53 -27.28 16.32
N ILE A 123 -9.67 -28.51 16.81
CA ILE A 123 -10.80 -28.95 17.63
C ILE A 123 -10.36 -29.06 19.09
N ILE A 124 -11.01 -28.28 19.96
CA ILE A 124 -10.74 -28.31 21.41
C ILE A 124 -11.13 -29.69 21.95
N GLY A 125 -10.16 -30.38 22.58
CA GLY A 125 -10.36 -31.69 23.20
C GLY A 125 -9.82 -32.88 22.40
N ARG A 126 -9.34 -32.69 21.16
CA ARG A 126 -8.70 -33.76 20.37
C ARG A 126 -7.17 -33.78 20.58
N PRO A 127 -6.51 -34.96 20.67
CA PRO A 127 -5.05 -35.04 20.77
C PRO A 127 -4.36 -34.39 19.56
N LYS A 128 -3.26 -33.66 19.79
CA LYS A 128 -2.51 -32.94 18.74
C LYS A 128 -2.06 -33.86 17.59
N SER A 129 -1.77 -35.13 17.86
CA SER A 129 -1.37 -36.15 16.89
C SER A 129 -2.47 -36.58 15.91
N GLU A 130 -3.73 -36.23 16.22
CA GLU A 130 -4.89 -36.57 15.39
C GLU A 130 -5.51 -35.34 14.73
N GLN A 131 -4.93 -34.15 14.93
CA GLN A 131 -5.45 -32.93 14.32
C GLN A 131 -4.70 -32.62 13.03
N ASP A 132 -5.43 -32.56 11.91
CA ASP A 132 -4.93 -31.96 10.68
C ASP A 132 -5.04 -30.44 10.82
N VAL A 133 -3.98 -29.84 11.34
CA VAL A 133 -3.89 -28.40 11.60
C VAL A 133 -3.07 -27.79 10.48
N ALA A 134 -3.69 -26.91 9.70
CA ALA A 134 -3.01 -26.09 8.71
C ALA A 134 -3.31 -24.61 8.99
N ASP A 135 -2.41 -23.74 8.55
CA ASP A 135 -2.70 -22.32 8.49
C ASP A 135 -3.52 -22.07 7.20
N LEU A 136 -4.67 -21.40 7.33
CA LEU A 136 -5.52 -21.09 6.19
C LEU A 136 -5.13 -19.73 5.63
N TYR A 137 -4.73 -19.70 4.38
CA TYR A 137 -4.38 -18.49 3.63
C TYR A 137 -5.57 -18.06 2.77
N ALA A 138 -6.02 -16.81 2.94
CA ALA A 138 -7.06 -16.21 2.14
C ALA A 138 -6.51 -14.98 1.41
N ASN A 139 -6.39 -15.10 0.09
CA ASN A 139 -5.88 -14.04 -0.78
C ASN A 139 -6.98 -13.46 -1.66
N ILE A 140 -6.92 -12.15 -1.92
CA ILE A 140 -7.83 -11.46 -2.82
C ILE A 140 -7.05 -10.53 -3.77
N PRO A 141 -7.27 -10.60 -5.09
CA PRO A 141 -6.57 -9.74 -6.03
C PRO A 141 -6.88 -8.26 -5.78
N PRO A 142 -5.94 -7.35 -6.07
CA PRO A 142 -6.21 -5.91 -6.01
C PRO A 142 -7.37 -5.51 -6.92
N PRO A 143 -8.21 -4.54 -6.53
CA PRO A 143 -9.33 -4.09 -7.35
C PRO A 143 -8.85 -3.32 -8.59
N GLN A 144 -9.67 -3.26 -9.64
CA GLN A 144 -9.30 -2.70 -10.95
C GLN A 144 -8.72 -1.28 -10.89
N HIS A 145 -9.29 -0.40 -10.05
CA HIS A 145 -8.80 0.97 -9.92
C HIS A 145 -7.39 1.02 -9.31
N PHE A 146 -7.07 0.09 -8.41
CA PHE A 146 -5.74 -0.05 -7.81
C PHE A 146 -4.72 -0.46 -8.87
N LEU A 147 -5.04 -1.47 -9.67
CA LEU A 147 -4.19 -1.92 -10.78
C LEU A 147 -3.94 -0.81 -11.80
N ALA A 148 -4.99 -0.06 -12.18
CA ALA A 148 -4.85 1.06 -13.10
C ALA A 148 -3.93 2.17 -12.57
N MET A 149 -3.95 2.43 -11.26
CA MET A 149 -3.04 3.39 -10.64
C MET A 149 -1.60 2.88 -10.58
N VAL A 150 -1.39 1.59 -10.26
CA VAL A 150 -0.06 0.96 -10.30
C VAL A 150 0.54 1.08 -11.71
N GLU A 151 -0.25 0.76 -12.73
CA GLU A 151 0.17 0.89 -14.12
C GLU A 151 0.50 2.35 -14.46
N ALA A 152 -0.39 3.27 -14.09
CA ALA A 152 -0.19 4.69 -14.39
C ALA A 152 1.04 5.26 -13.68
N LEU A 153 1.40 4.79 -12.49
CA LEU A 153 2.62 5.15 -11.77
C LEU A 153 3.89 4.43 -12.27
N GLY A 154 3.77 3.52 -13.25
CA GLY A 154 4.90 2.73 -13.75
C GLY A 154 5.41 1.70 -12.75
N MET A 155 4.56 1.23 -11.83
CA MET A 155 4.93 0.33 -10.73
C MET A 155 4.52 -1.14 -10.95
N SER A 156 4.10 -1.50 -12.17
CA SER A 156 3.60 -2.85 -12.49
C SER A 156 4.61 -3.95 -12.16
N ASP A 157 5.89 -3.73 -12.44
CA ASP A 157 6.96 -4.70 -12.16
C ASP A 157 7.16 -4.91 -10.65
N SER A 158 7.04 -3.85 -9.86
CA SER A 158 7.13 -3.93 -8.40
C SER A 158 5.95 -4.69 -7.80
N LEU A 159 4.74 -4.48 -8.34
CA LEU A 159 3.57 -5.25 -7.93
C LEU A 159 3.71 -6.73 -8.31
N ALA A 160 4.18 -7.02 -9.52
CA ALA A 160 4.42 -8.40 -9.96
C ALA A 160 5.46 -9.08 -9.06
N LYS A 161 6.58 -8.42 -8.75
CA LYS A 161 7.58 -8.93 -7.80
C LYS A 161 6.97 -9.21 -6.44
N TYR A 162 6.17 -8.30 -5.88
CA TYR A 162 5.51 -8.51 -4.59
C TYR A 162 4.61 -9.75 -4.61
N LEU A 163 3.79 -9.91 -5.65
CA LEU A 163 2.87 -11.06 -5.76
C LEU A 163 3.60 -12.39 -6.01
N HIS A 164 4.76 -12.38 -6.67
CA HIS A 164 5.56 -13.58 -6.94
C HIS A 164 6.60 -13.90 -5.85
N GLU A 165 6.96 -12.95 -5.01
CA GLU A 165 7.86 -13.20 -3.88
C GLU A 165 7.24 -14.13 -2.83
N ASP A 166 5.91 -14.16 -2.73
CA ASP A 166 5.18 -15.10 -1.88
C ASP A 166 5.19 -16.53 -2.46
N GLU A 167 5.38 -16.70 -3.78
CA GLU A 167 5.45 -18.03 -4.43
C GLU A 167 6.82 -18.72 -4.24
N ILE A 168 7.87 -17.98 -3.87
CA ILE A 168 9.24 -18.51 -3.76
C ILE A 168 9.56 -19.00 -2.33
N GLU A 169 8.86 -18.51 -1.31
CA GLU A 169 8.96 -19.04 0.06
C GLU A 169 8.16 -20.33 0.28
N ASP A 170 7.33 -20.75 -0.68
CA ASP A 170 6.59 -22.02 -0.70
C ASP A 170 7.45 -23.25 -1.08
N SER A 171 8.71 -23.28 -0.62
CA SER A 171 9.41 -24.55 -0.37
C SER A 171 9.03 -25.15 1.00
N ILE A 172 7.79 -24.89 1.44
CA ILE A 172 7.16 -25.56 2.58
C ILE A 172 6.66 -26.92 2.08
N ILE A 173 7.57 -27.90 2.18
CA ILE A 173 7.34 -29.35 2.31
C ILE A 173 6.01 -29.82 1.72
N GLY A 174 6.01 -30.09 0.41
CA GLY A 174 5.09 -31.04 -0.18
C GLY A 174 5.27 -32.39 0.51
N GLY A 175 4.33 -32.72 1.38
CA GLY A 175 4.24 -34.03 2.03
C GLY A 175 3.78 -35.09 1.04
N ASP A 176 4.70 -36.02 0.79
CA ASP A 176 4.54 -37.40 0.30
C ASP A 176 4.08 -37.62 -1.15
N GLU A 177 5.06 -37.82 -2.04
CA GLU A 177 4.96 -38.76 -3.16
C GLU A 177 4.85 -40.18 -2.60
N ARG A 178 3.64 -40.57 -2.20
CA ARG A 178 3.23 -41.97 -2.08
C ARG A 178 1.72 -41.99 -1.85
N PHE A 179 0.96 -42.19 -2.92
CA PHE A 179 -0.08 -43.21 -3.11
C PHE A 179 -0.67 -43.07 -4.51
#